data_AF-A0A2N9JEH0-F1
#
_entry.id   AF-A0A2N9JEH0-F1
#
_cell.length_a   1.000
_cell.length_b   1.000
_cell.length_c   1.000
_cell.angle_alpha   90.00
_cell.angle_beta   90.00
_cell.angle_gamma   90.00
#
_symmetry.space_group_name_H-M   'P 1'
#
loop_
_entity.id
_entity.type
_entity.pdbx_description
1 polymer ?
#
loop_
_entity_poly.entity_id
_entity_poly.type
_entity_poly.pdbx_seq_one_letter_code
_entity_poly.pdbx_strand_id
1 'polypeptide(L)' 'MTGVEARRIIPNGQHVWVRQVNGSEAPGLLVSWVNRNGTWWGRVAMIDDDGDPALADVLGSLLRPANDVPG' A
#
# COMPACT_ATOMS: atom_id res chain seq x y z
N MET A 1 0.83 25.48 11.01
CA MET A 1 -0.38 24.68 10.70
C MET A 1 0.04 23.23 10.76
N THR A 2 -0.24 22.53 11.87
CA THR A 2 -0.05 21.08 11.95
C THR A 2 -1.17 20.46 11.11
N GLY A 3 -0.85 20.07 9.87
CA GLY A 3 -1.80 19.37 9.02
C GLY A 3 -2.27 18.11 9.73
N VAL A 4 -3.58 17.96 9.91
CA VAL A 4 -4.14 16.79 10.58
C VAL A 4 -3.97 15.61 9.61
N GLU A 5 -3.01 14.73 9.87
CA GLU A 5 -2.89 13.47 9.12
C GLU A 5 -4.10 12.59 9.46
N ALA A 6 -4.88 12.22 8.44
CA ALA A 6 -5.98 11.27 8.63
C ALA A 6 -5.45 9.84 8.46
N ARG A 7 -5.73 8.95 9.42
CA ARG A 7 -5.36 7.53 9.34
C ARG A 7 -6.58 6.64 9.40
N ARG A 8 -6.63 5.64 8.52
CA ARG A 8 -7.67 4.60 8.50
C ARG A 8 -7.00 3.23 8.59
N ILE A 9 -7.27 2.48 9.65
CA ILE A 9 -6.75 1.11 9.84
C ILE A 9 -7.58 0.10 9.03
N ILE A 10 -6.94 -0.96 8.54
CA ILE A 10 -7.59 -2.12 7.92
C ILE A 10 -7.41 -3.32 8.86
N PRO A 11 -8.43 -3.68 9.68
CA PRO A 11 -8.28 -4.62 10.79
C PRO A 11 -7.75 -6.01 10.42
N ASN A 12 -8.03 -6.49 9.19
CA ASN A 12 -7.60 -7.80 8.70
C ASN A 12 -6.57 -7.70 7.57
N GLY A 13 -6.10 -6.49 7.29
CA GLY A 13 -5.40 -6.18 6.05
C GLY A 13 -6.24 -6.40 4.79
N GLN A 14 -5.71 -5.99 3.64
CA GLN A 14 -6.28 -6.26 2.34
C GLN A 14 -5.16 -6.69 1.39
N HIS A 15 -5.30 -7.85 0.74
CA HIS A 15 -4.36 -8.26 -0.30
C HIS A 15 -4.41 -7.29 -1.48
N VAL A 16 -3.23 -6.82 -1.88
CA VAL A 16 -3.06 -5.86 -2.96
C VAL A 16 -1.91 -6.27 -3.87
N TRP A 17 -1.99 -5.86 -5.12
CA TRP A 17 -0.87 -5.77 -6.03
C TRP A 17 -0.26 -4.37 -5.94
N VAL A 18 1.07 -4.31 -5.82
CA VAL A 18 1.87 -3.09 -5.75
C VAL A 18 2.62 -2.91 -7.05
N ARG A 19 2.26 -1.89 -7.82
CA ARG A 19 2.92 -1.57 -9.09
C ARG A 19 4.31 -0.99 -8.83
N GLN A 20 5.32 -1.67 -9.36
CA GLN A 20 6.73 -1.30 -9.26
C GLN A 20 7.13 -0.35 -10.40
N VAL A 21 8.28 0.33 -10.22
CA VAL A 21 8.82 1.27 -11.23
C VAL A 21 9.10 0.60 -12.56
N ASN A 22 9.53 -0.67 -12.55
CA ASN A 22 9.77 -1.47 -13.75
C ASN A 22 8.48 -1.99 -14.43
N GLY A 23 7.30 -1.62 -13.92
CA GLY A 23 6.00 -2.04 -14.45
C GLY A 23 5.51 -3.41 -13.98
N SER A 24 6.31 -4.16 -13.22
CA SER A 24 5.88 -5.40 -12.57
C SER A 24 4.95 -5.12 -11.38
N GLU A 25 4.22 -6.14 -10.93
CA GLU A 25 3.42 -6.07 -9.70
C GLU A 25 4.04 -7.00 -8.65
N ALA A 26 4.20 -6.49 -7.43
CA ALA A 26 4.60 -7.29 -6.27
C ALA A 26 3.39 -7.50 -5.34
N PRO A 27 3.26 -8.68 -4.72
CA PRO A 27 2.20 -8.92 -3.75
C PRO A 27 2.46 -8.12 -2.45
N GLY A 28 1.40 -7.66 -1.81
CA GLY A 28 1.48 -7.01 -0.50
C GLY A 28 0.20 -7.12 0.31
N LEU A 29 0.31 -6.79 1.60
CA LEU A 29 -0.82 -6.70 2.53
C LEU A 29 -0.97 -5.25 3.00
N LEU A 30 -2.01 -4.58 2.53
CA LEU A 30 -2.34 -3.22 2.95
C LEU A 30 -2.96 -3.24 4.35
N VAL A 31 -2.34 -2.57 5.32
CA VAL A 31 -2.76 -2.57 6.74
C VAL A 31 -3.34 -1.24 7.23
N SER A 32 -3.03 -0.12 6.56
CA SER A 32 -3.68 1.16 6.83
C SER A 32 -3.53 2.15 5.68
N TRP A 33 -4.44 3.11 5.59
CA TRP A 33 -4.33 4.30 4.77
C TRP A 33 -3.92 5.51 5.62
N VAL A 34 -3.06 6.37 5.07
CA VAL A 34 -2.64 7.65 5.65
C VAL A 34 -2.86 8.74 4.62
N ASN A 35 -3.58 9.80 4.97
CA ASN A 35 -3.70 11.00 4.14
C ASN A 35 -2.65 12.02 4.61
N ARG A 36 -1.69 12.31 3.73
CA ARG A 36 -0.67 13.34 3.93
C ARG A 36 -0.89 14.43 2.89
N ASN A 37 -1.28 15.62 3.35
CA ASN A 37 -1.50 16.79 2.50
C ASN A 37 -2.43 16.52 1.29
N GLY A 38 -3.53 15.79 1.50
CA GLY A 38 -4.49 15.45 0.46
C GLY A 38 -4.14 14.21 -0.37
N THR A 39 -2.93 13.65 -0.21
CA THR A 39 -2.51 12.44 -0.91
C THR A 39 -2.68 11.21 0.00
N TRP A 40 -3.33 10.18 -0.52
CA TRP A 40 -3.48 8.90 0.19
C TRP A 40 -2.30 7.97 -0.08
N TRP A 41 -1.71 7.49 1.01
CA TRP A 41 -0.63 6.51 1.05
C TRP A 41 -1.12 5.26 1.77
N GLY A 42 -0.89 4.09 1.19
CA GLY A 42 -1.12 2.80 1.82
C GLY A 42 0.13 2.36 2.57
N ARG A 43 0.00 2.02 3.85
CA ARG A 43 1.00 1.27 4.61
C ARG A 43 0.85 -0.19 4.23
N VAL A 44 1.83 -0.74 3.51
CA VAL A 44 1.79 -2.11 2.96
C VAL A 44 2.92 -2.94 3.54
N ALA A 45 2.59 -4.13 4.04
CA ALA A 45 3.58 -5.15 4.36
C ALA A 45 3.93 -5.91 3.07
N MET A 46 5.23 -5.99 2.77
CA MET A 46 5.79 -6.68 1.61
C MET A 46 7.01 -7.49 2.03
N ILE A 47 7.47 -8.36 1.13
CA ILE A 47 8.78 -9.00 1.23
C ILE A 47 9.78 -8.12 0.48
N ASP A 48 10.89 -7.77 1.11
CA ASP A 48 11.98 -7.03 0.47
C ASP A 48 12.89 -7.94 -0.37
N ASP A 49 13.93 -7.35 -0.97
CA ASP A 49 14.84 -8.06 -1.87
C ASP A 49 15.68 -9.14 -1.14
N ASP A 50 15.81 -9.05 0.18
CA ASP A 50 16.52 -10.02 1.03
C ASP A 50 15.59 -11.15 1.52
N GLY A 51 14.29 -11.05 1.25
CA GLY A 51 13.29 -12.02 1.69
C GLY A 51 12.66 -11.70 3.04
N ASP A 52 12.96 -10.54 3.62
CA ASP A 52 12.48 -10.13 4.94
C ASP A 52 11.16 -9.34 4.85
N PRO A 53 10.27 -9.46 5.86
CA PRO A 53 9.04 -8.69 5.90
C PRO A 53 9.31 -7.23 6.26
N ALA A 54 8.94 -6.31 5.37
CA ALA A 54 9.09 -4.87 5.54
C ALA A 54 7.76 -4.12 5.39
N LEU A 55 7.65 -2.96 6.06
CA LEU A 55 6.54 -2.02 5.87
C LEU A 55 6.97 -0.86 4.97
N ALA A 56 6.24 -0.65 3.89
CA ALA A 56 6.44 0.47 2.99
C ALA A 56 5.20 1.39 2.95
N ASP A 57 5.42 2.68 2.77
CA ASP A 57 4.36 3.62 2.42
C ASP A 57 4.30 3.74 0.89
N VAL A 58 3.20 3.29 0.29
CA VAL A 58 3.00 3.21 -1.16
C VAL A 58 1.91 4.21 -1.57
N LEU A 59 2.11 4.94 -2.66
CA LEU A 59 1.07 5.81 -3.22
C LEU A 59 -0.19 5.00 -3.54
N GLY A 60 -1.36 5.49 -3.16
CA GLY A 60 -2.63 4.78 -3.39
C GLY A 60 -2.90 4.46 -4.86
N SER A 61 -2.38 5.27 -5.79
CA SER A 61 -2.47 5.05 -7.24
C SER A 61 -1.62 3.88 -7.75
N LEU A 62 -0.71 3.34 -6.93
CA LEU A 62 0.12 2.18 -7.24
C LEU A 62 -0.44 0.89 -6.62
N LEU A 63 -1.56 0.98 -5.90
CA LEU A 63 -2.19 -0.15 -5.23
C LEU A 63 -3.45 -0.60 -5.97
N ARG A 64 -3.54 -1.90 -6.24
CA ARG A 64 -4.70 -2.53 -6.86
C ARG A 64 -5.21 -3.66 -5.96
N PRO A 65 -6.52 -3.78 -5.70
CA PRO A 65 -7.07 -4.93 -4.98
C PRO A 65 -6.65 -6.24 -5.66
N ALA A 66 -6.18 -7.23 -4.89
CA ALA A 66 -5.84 -8.55 -5.46
C ALA A 66 -7.06 -9.28 -6.04
N ASN A 67 -8.25 -8.91 -5.59
CA ASN A 67 -9.52 -9.48 -6.03
C ASN A 67 -10.02 -8.86 -7.35
N ASP A 68 -9.39 -7.79 -7.84
CA ASP A 68 -9.65 -7.28 -9.18
C ASP A 68 -8.96 -8.24 -10.16
N VAL A 69 -9.74 -9.07 -10.83
CA VAL A 69 -9.25 -9.87 -11.96
C VAL A 69 -8.78 -8.88 -13.03
N PRO A 70 -7.56 -9.01 -13.60
CA PRO A 70 -7.18 -8.24 -14.77
C PRO A 70 -8.20 -8.53 -15.88
N GLY A 71 -8.89 -7.50 -16.35
CA GLY A 71 -9.73 -7.58 -17.54
C GLY A 71 -8.90 -7.74 -18.80
#